data_AF-A0A1B6NTP8-F1
#
_entry.id   AF-A0A1B6NTP8-F1
#
_cell.length_a   1.000
_cell.length_b   1.000
_cell.length_c   1.000
_cell.angle_alpha   90.00
_cell.angle_beta   90.00
_cell.angle_gamma   90.00
#
_symmetry.space_group_name_H-M   'P 1'
#
loop_
_entity.id
_entity.type
_entity.pdbx_description
1 polymer ?
#
loop_
_entity_poly.entity_id
_entity_poly.type
_entity_poly.pdbx_seq_one_letter_code
_entity_poly.pdbx_strand_id
1 'polypeptide(L)'
;YPVSLAKGKNVNTIESLNNEHPLQSAWVEEQVPQCGYCQSGQIMQAATLLDRNPNPSDQDIVNHMSTNYCRCMAYARIKKAIKRAATSSVQYFDPNASSEGENA
;
A
#
# COMPACT_ATOMS: atom_id res chain seq x y z
N TYR A 1 -23.60 -6.97 14.81
CA TYR A 1 -22.19 -6.95 15.22
C TYR A 1 -21.41 -6.24 14.11
N PRO A 2 -20.53 -5.25 14.37
CA PRO A 2 -19.93 -4.41 13.32
C PRO A 2 -19.28 -5.19 12.16
N VAL A 3 -18.69 -6.36 12.42
CA VAL A 3 -18.12 -7.26 11.39
C VAL A 3 -19.12 -7.67 10.30
N SER A 4 -20.42 -7.69 10.58
CA SER A 4 -21.44 -8.07 9.60
C SER A 4 -21.52 -7.09 8.44
N LEU A 5 -21.04 -5.85 8.61
CA LEU A 5 -20.96 -4.85 7.54
C LEU A 5 -19.93 -5.19 6.47
N ALA A 6 -18.95 -6.05 6.78
CA ALA A 6 -17.94 -6.51 5.83
C ALA A 6 -18.39 -7.74 5.02
N LYS A 7 -19.56 -8.33 5.31
CA LYS A 7 -20.04 -9.54 4.63
C LYS A 7 -20.16 -9.30 3.12
N GLY A 8 -19.51 -10.15 2.32
CA GLY A 8 -19.53 -10.08 0.85
C GLY A 8 -18.66 -8.96 0.25
N LYS A 9 -17.83 -8.28 1.05
CA LYS A 9 -16.84 -7.32 0.56
C LYS A 9 -15.50 -8.02 0.33
N ASN A 10 -14.80 -7.61 -0.72
CA ASN A 10 -13.39 -7.99 -0.91
C ASN A 10 -12.54 -7.11 0.02
N VAL A 11 -11.88 -7.75 0.99
CA VAL A 11 -11.03 -7.08 1.98
C VAL A 11 -9.61 -7.59 1.80
N ASN A 12 -8.72 -6.69 1.41
CA ASN A 12 -7.30 -6.96 1.27
C ASN A 12 -6.53 -6.41 2.47
N THR A 13 -5.52 -7.17 2.88
CA THR A 13 -4.63 -6.84 4.01
C THR A 13 -3.18 -6.81 3.53
N ILE A 14 -2.24 -6.48 4.41
CA ILE A 14 -0.82 -6.41 4.04
C ILE A 14 -0.29 -7.76 3.53
N GLU A 15 -0.82 -8.85 4.06
CA GLU A 15 -0.44 -10.22 3.73
C GLU A 15 -0.80 -10.57 2.28
N SER A 16 -1.87 -9.99 1.72
CA SER A 16 -2.27 -10.27 0.33
C SER A 16 -1.31 -9.68 -0.71
N LEU A 17 -0.35 -8.83 -0.29
CA LEU A 17 0.66 -8.25 -1.17
C LEU A 17 1.86 -9.19 -1.40
N ASN A 18 1.96 -10.30 -0.67
CA ASN A 18 2.94 -11.38 -0.84
C ASN A 18 4.43 -10.95 -0.87
N ASN A 19 4.78 -9.75 -0.41
CA ASN A 19 6.14 -9.17 -0.50
C ASN A 19 6.62 -8.88 -1.94
N GLU A 20 5.72 -8.95 -2.92
CA GLU A 20 6.03 -8.69 -4.32
C GLU A 20 5.58 -7.30 -4.75
N HIS A 21 4.77 -6.64 -3.94
CA HIS A 21 4.20 -5.35 -4.28
C HIS A 21 5.30 -4.25 -4.31
N PRO A 22 5.33 -3.36 -5.32
CA PRO A 22 6.37 -2.32 -5.44
C PRO A 22 6.58 -1.45 -4.21
N LEU A 23 5.50 -1.15 -3.46
CA LEU A 23 5.61 -0.45 -2.17
C LEU A 23 6.41 -1.22 -1.12
N GLN A 24 6.31 -2.55 -1.04
CA GLN A 24 7.04 -3.35 -0.06
C GLN A 24 8.55 -3.30 -0.37
N SER A 25 8.94 -3.43 -1.64
CA SER A 25 10.32 -3.25 -2.08
C SER A 25 10.82 -1.82 -1.81
N ALA A 26 10.04 -0.81 -2.16
CA ALA A 26 10.39 0.59 -1.90
C ALA A 26 10.53 0.91 -0.40
N TRP A 27 9.73 0.26 0.45
CA TRP A 27 9.83 0.39 1.91
C TRP A 27 11.18 -0.12 2.44
N VAL A 28 11.67 -1.22 1.87
CA VAL A 28 12.98 -1.80 2.21
C VAL A 28 14.10 -0.92 1.69
N GLU A 29 14.04 -0.50 0.42
CA GLU A 29 15.06 0.34 -0.24
C GLU A 29 15.23 1.70 0.46
N GLU A 30 14.15 2.32 0.89
CA GLU A 30 14.19 3.60 1.62
C GLU A 30 14.38 3.43 3.13
N GLN A 31 14.59 2.20 3.61
CA GLN A 31 14.78 1.85 5.02
C GLN A 31 13.73 2.50 5.93
N VAL A 32 12.46 2.34 5.55
CA VAL A 32 11.32 2.95 6.24
C VAL A 32 11.07 2.36 7.63
N PRO A 33 11.03 1.03 7.82
CA PRO A 33 10.65 0.45 9.10
C PRO A 33 11.61 0.80 10.24
N GLN A 34 11.05 1.11 11.41
CA GLN A 34 11.76 1.14 12.69
C GLN A 34 11.09 0.14 13.65
N CYS A 35 10.07 0.54 14.41
CA CYS A 35 9.33 -0.39 15.28
C CYS A 35 8.36 -1.32 14.53
N GLY A 36 8.12 -1.09 13.23
CA GLY A 36 7.22 -1.91 12.41
C GLY A 36 5.71 -1.67 12.61
N TYR A 37 5.27 -1.12 13.74
CA TYR A 37 3.85 -1.13 14.13
C TYR A 37 2.88 -0.49 13.13
N CYS A 38 3.20 0.69 12.59
CA CYS A 38 2.31 1.38 11.65
C CYS A 38 2.48 0.91 10.20
N GLN A 39 3.49 0.09 9.89
CA GLN A 39 3.95 -0.10 8.51
C GLN A 39 2.91 -0.80 7.63
N SER A 40 2.20 -1.81 8.15
CA SER A 40 1.13 -2.49 7.41
C SER A 40 0.04 -1.52 6.98
N GLY A 41 -0.44 -0.67 7.90
CA GLY A 41 -1.44 0.34 7.56
C GLY A 41 -0.92 1.40 6.58
N GLN A 42 0.34 1.83 6.74
CA GLN A 42 0.96 2.82 5.85
C GLN A 42 1.06 2.28 4.42
N ILE A 43 1.49 1.02 4.25
CA ILE A 43 1.59 0.40 2.93
C ILE A 43 0.21 0.25 2.28
N MET A 44 -0.81 -0.22 3.03
CA MET A 44 -2.17 -0.38 2.47
C MET A 44 -2.82 0.95 2.08
N GLN A 45 -2.59 2.01 2.87
CA GLN A 45 -3.07 3.35 2.53
C GLN A 45 -2.31 3.94 1.33
N ALA A 46 -0.99 3.74 1.26
CA ALA A 46 -0.19 4.12 0.10
C ALA A 46 -0.59 3.37 -1.18
N ALA A 47 -0.93 2.09 -1.09
CA ALA A 47 -1.45 1.32 -2.22
C ALA A 47 -2.74 1.96 -2.74
N THR A 48 -3.63 2.38 -1.82
CA THR A 48 -4.92 3.01 -2.18
C THR A 48 -4.72 4.37 -2.84
N LEU A 49 -3.71 5.12 -2.42
CA LEU A 49 -3.30 6.35 -3.08
C LEU A 49 -2.85 6.08 -4.51
N LEU A 50 -1.93 5.13 -4.70
CA LEU A 50 -1.30 4.87 -6.00
C LEU A 50 -2.22 4.20 -7.02
N ASP A 51 -3.19 3.41 -6.55
CA ASP A 51 -4.27 2.87 -7.38
C ASP A 51 -5.12 3.99 -8.02
N ARG A 52 -5.41 5.04 -7.24
CA ARG A 52 -6.23 6.19 -7.70
C ARG A 52 -5.43 7.27 -8.40
N ASN A 53 -4.18 7.46 -7.99
CA ASN A 53 -3.29 8.49 -8.49
C ASN A 53 -1.88 7.88 -8.60
N PRO A 54 -1.50 7.32 -9.77
CA PRO A 54 -0.23 6.64 -9.94
C PRO A 54 0.98 7.59 -9.91
N ASN A 55 0.78 8.91 -10.03
CA ASN A 55 1.84 9.91 -9.94
C ASN A 55 1.46 11.06 -8.98
N PRO A 56 1.36 10.78 -7.66
CA PRO A 56 0.90 11.77 -6.70
C PRO A 56 1.96 12.85 -6.47
N SER A 57 1.49 14.08 -6.26
CA SER A 57 2.34 15.16 -5.75
C SER A 57 2.70 14.92 -4.28
N ASP A 58 3.70 15.64 -3.78
CA ASP A 58 4.05 15.59 -2.36
C ASP A 58 2.87 15.98 -1.45
N GLN A 59 2.06 16.94 -1.89
CA GLN A 59 0.87 17.38 -1.15
C GLN A 59 -0.21 16.31 -1.14
N ASP A 60 -0.41 15.60 -2.25
CA ASP A 60 -1.36 14.47 -2.33
C ASP A 60 -0.96 13.37 -1.34
N ILE A 61 0.34 13.04 -1.28
CA ILE A 61 0.86 12.05 -0.33
C ILE A 61 0.59 12.51 1.10
N VAL A 62 0.96 13.75 1.46
CA VAL A 62 0.77 14.26 2.82
C VAL A 62 -0.71 14.24 3.21
N ASN A 63 -1.59 14.68 2.33
CA ASN A 63 -3.03 14.72 2.60
C ASN A 63 -3.61 13.32 2.78
N HIS A 64 -3.28 12.39 1.88
CA HIS A 64 -3.83 11.04 1.88
C HIS A 64 -3.33 10.19 3.06
N MET A 65 -2.06 10.39 3.45
CA MET A 65 -1.42 9.62 4.51
C MET A 65 -1.63 10.22 5.92
N SER A 66 -2.29 11.37 6.04
CA SER A 66 -2.40 12.17 7.28
C SER A 66 -3.10 11.46 8.45
N THR A 67 -3.90 10.43 8.17
CA THR A 67 -4.64 9.66 9.18
C THR A 67 -3.92 8.42 9.66
N ASN A 68 -2.74 8.10 9.10
CA ASN A 68 -1.92 6.99 9.53
C ASN A 68 -0.68 7.50 10.26
N TYR A 69 -0.69 7.37 11.58
CA TYR A 69 0.35 7.95 12.44
C TYR A 69 1.55 7.01 12.60
N CYS A 70 2.75 7.57 12.42
CA CYS A 70 4.02 6.93 12.68
C CYS A 70 4.70 7.56 13.90
N ARG A 71 4.83 6.80 14.99
CA ARG A 71 5.46 7.32 16.22
C ARG A 71 6.99 7.41 16.13
N CYS A 72 7.58 6.61 15.25
CA CYS A 72 9.00 6.58 14.91
C CYS A 72 9.47 7.74 14.02
N MET A 73 8.56 8.63 13.60
CA MET A 73 8.89 9.81 12.77
C MET A 73 9.49 9.46 11.40
N ALA A 74 9.08 8.33 10.79
CA ALA A 74 9.61 7.87 9.49
C ALA A 74 8.98 8.55 8.26
N TYR A 75 8.16 9.61 8.42
CA TYR A 75 7.33 10.20 7.36
C TYR A 75 8.12 10.63 6.11
N ALA A 76 9.32 11.17 6.27
CA ALA A 76 10.16 11.54 5.14
C ALA A 76 10.57 10.32 4.29
N ARG A 77 10.85 9.17 4.93
CA ARG A 77 11.19 7.92 4.25
C ARG A 77 9.94 7.28 3.62
N ILE A 78 8.81 7.31 4.32
CA ILE A 78 7.50 6.89 3.79
C ILE A 78 7.19 7.64 2.48
N LYS A 79 7.31 8.98 2.48
CA LYS A 79 7.07 9.79 1.27
C LYS A 79 8.00 9.41 0.12
N LYS A 80 9.30 9.21 0.39
CA LYS A 80 10.27 8.77 -0.62
C LYS A 80 9.90 7.40 -1.20
N ALA A 81 9.51 6.45 -0.35
CA ALA A 81 9.13 5.11 -0.78
C ALA A 81 7.88 5.12 -1.67
N ILE A 82 6.89 5.96 -1.34
CA ILE A 82 5.70 6.15 -2.19
C ILE A 82 6.10 6.73 -3.54
N LYS A 83 6.93 7.78 -3.58
CA LYS A 83 7.39 8.38 -4.85
C LYS A 83 8.21 7.40 -5.69
N ARG A 84 9.01 6.54 -5.06
CA ARG A 84 9.74 5.46 -5.73
C ARG A 84 8.81 4.43 -6.36
N ALA A 85 7.76 4.03 -5.64
CA ALA A 85 6.76 3.08 -6.13
C ALA A 85 5.79 3.66 -7.17
N ALA A 86 5.68 5.00 -7.28
CA ALA A 86 4.80 5.74 -8.19
C ALA A 86 5.20 5.66 -9.69
N THR A 87 5.81 4.55 -10.11
CA THR A 87 6.26 4.31 -11.49
C THR A 87 5.51 3.16 -12.16
N SER A 88 4.67 2.43 -11.42
CA SER A 88 3.90 1.27 -11.90
C SER A 88 2.45 1.34 -11.42
N SER A 89 1.50 0.94 -12.27
CA SER A 89 0.12 0.70 -11.85
C SER A 89 0.11 -0.35 -10.73
N VAL A 90 -0.43 0.01 -9.57
CA VAL A 90 -0.51 -0.87 -8.41
C VAL A 90 -1.58 -1.95 -8.65
N GLN A 91 -1.19 -3.21 -8.57
CA GLN A 91 -2.11 -4.34 -8.67
C GLN A 91 -2.45 -4.82 -7.25
N TYR A 92 -3.73 -4.91 -6.95
CA TYR A 92 -4.20 -5.62 -5.77
C TYR A 92 -4.39 -7.10 -6.10
N PHE A 93 -4.06 -7.97 -5.15
CA PHE A 93 -4.49 -9.36 -5.24
C PHE A 93 -6.02 -9.43 -5.27
N ASP A 94 -6.57 -10.03 -6.33
CA ASP A 94 -7.99 -10.34 -6.46
C ASP A 94 -8.17 -11.87 -6.38
N PRO A 95 -8.76 -12.40 -5.29
CA PRO A 95 -8.99 -13.84 -5.16
C PRO A 95 -10.00 -14.40 -6.18
N ASN A 96 -10.72 -13.55 -6.91
CA ASN A 96 -11.68 -13.94 -7.96
C ASN A 96 -11.18 -13.60 -9.37
N ALA A 97 -10.00 -13.00 -9.52
CA ALA A 97 -9.37 -12.88 -10.83
C ALA A 97 -8.91 -14.28 -11.23
N SER A 98 -9.73 -14.94 -12.04
CA SER A 98 -9.39 -16.20 -12.70
C SER A 98 -8.06 -16.03 -13.44
N SER A 99 -7.20 -17.03 -13.31
CA SER A 99 -6.01 -17.24 -14.14
C SER A 99 -6.40 -17.44 -15.61
N GLU A 100 -6.80 -16.38 -16.29
CA GLU A 100 -6.93 -16.37 -17.74
C GLU A 100 -5.58 -15.93 -18.31
N GLY A 101 -4.71 -16.90 -18.65
CA GLY A 101 -3.46 -16.58 -19.33
C GLY A 101 -2.35 -17.63 -19.38
N GLU A 102 -2.48 -18.80 -18.74
CA GLU A 102 -1.46 -19.86 -18.86
C GLU A 102 -1.98 -20.98 -19.76
N ASN A 103 -2.10 -20.67 -21.07
CA ASN A 103 -2.13 -21.60 -22.22
C ASN A 103 -2.26 -20.78 -23.53
N ALA A 104 -1.17 -20.20 -24.01
CA ALA A 104 -0.93 -19.83 -25.40
C ALA A 104 0.57 -19.74 -25.68
#